data_AF-A0A139APD9-F1
#
_entry.id   AF-A0A139APD9-F1
#
_cell.length_a   1.000
_cell.length_b   1.000
_cell.length_c   1.000
_cell.angle_alpha   90.00
_cell.angle_beta   90.00
_cell.angle_gamma   90.00
#
_symmetry.space_group_name_H-M   'P 1'
#
loop_
_entity.id
_entity.type
_entity.pdbx_description
1 polymer ?
#
loop_
_entity_poly.entity_id
_entity_poly.type
_entity_poly.pdbx_seq_one_letter_code
_entity_poly.pdbx_strand_id
1 'polypeptide(L)'
;MSDTSPRVDVPPLPGEKPTVEYILSEVRQNRLNEEKNNSRVANELYLRAHPEIRDICDYVVRAVLARRRAEDTPEDVQTFVAGLLSDPALRTNVEQRKRCS
;
A
#
# COMPACT_ATOMS: atom_id res chain seq x y z
N MET A 1 -21.45 -48.08 -1.94
CA MET A 1 -22.05 -46.91 -2.60
C MET A 1 -21.50 -45.69 -1.87
N SER A 2 -20.58 -44.98 -2.51
CA SER A 2 -19.88 -43.83 -1.93
C SER A 2 -20.82 -42.63 -1.96
N ASP A 3 -21.35 -42.26 -0.80
CA ASP A 3 -22.19 -41.08 -0.63
C ASP A 3 -21.34 -39.84 -0.95
N THR A 4 -21.53 -39.30 -2.15
CA THR A 4 -20.86 -38.09 -2.64
C THR A 4 -21.88 -36.96 -2.58
N SER A 5 -22.44 -36.73 -1.39
CA SER A 5 -23.29 -35.57 -1.15
C SER A 5 -22.43 -34.30 -1.22
N PRO A 6 -22.84 -33.25 -1.95
CA PRO A 6 -22.11 -32.00 -2.02
C PRO A 6 -22.10 -31.38 -0.62
N ARG A 7 -20.90 -31.22 -0.03
CA ARG A 7 -20.72 -30.46 1.21
C ARG A 7 -21.17 -29.03 0.95
N VAL A 8 -22.34 -28.68 1.48
CA VAL A 8 -22.84 -27.31 1.49
C VAL A 8 -22.01 -26.55 2.53
N ASP A 9 -21.33 -25.50 2.11
CA ASP A 9 -20.54 -24.62 2.98
C ASP A 9 -21.49 -23.88 3.95
N VAL A 10 -21.71 -24.46 5.13
CA VAL A 10 -22.48 -23.81 6.19
C VAL A 10 -21.58 -22.79 6.90
N PRO A 11 -21.97 -21.50 7.00
CA PRO A 11 -21.19 -20.52 7.74
C PRO A 11 -21.13 -20.87 9.23
N PRO A 12 -20.02 -20.55 9.92
CA PRO A 12 -19.84 -20.90 11.33
C PRO A 12 -20.86 -20.18 12.21
N LEU A 13 -21.33 -20.87 13.24
CA LEU A 13 -22.31 -20.33 14.19
C LEU A 13 -21.68 -19.22 15.06
N PRO A 14 -22.47 -18.25 15.53
CA PRO A 14 -21.97 -17.16 16.35
C PRO A 14 -21.34 -17.69 17.66
N GLY A 15 -20.02 -17.61 17.75
CA GLY A 15 -19.23 -18.07 18.90
C GLY A 15 -18.11 -19.07 18.57
N GLU A 16 -18.11 -19.66 17.36
CA GLU A 16 -17.04 -20.56 16.92
C GLU A 16 -15.87 -19.80 16.28
N LYS A 17 -14.64 -20.13 16.69
CA LYS A 17 -13.43 -19.63 16.02
C LYS A 17 -13.33 -20.33 14.65
N PRO A 18 -13.26 -19.60 13.53
CA PRO A 18 -13.16 -20.22 12.21
C PRO A 18 -11.92 -21.10 12.12
N THR A 19 -12.09 -22.34 11.67
CA THR A 19 -11.01 -23.31 11.44
C THR A 19 -10.16 -22.92 10.24
N VAL A 20 -8.91 -23.41 10.17
CA VAL A 20 -7.98 -23.15 9.06
C VAL A 20 -8.53 -23.64 7.70
N GLU A 21 -9.44 -24.60 7.68
CA GLU A 21 -10.11 -25.03 6.45
C GLU A 21 -11.09 -23.98 5.90
N TYR A 22 -11.70 -23.15 6.76
CA TYR A 22 -12.45 -21.97 6.33
C TYR A 22 -11.54 -20.86 5.79
N ILE A 23 -10.22 -20.95 6.04
CA ILE A 23 -9.31 -19.84 5.76
C ILE A 23 -9.21 -19.57 4.27
N LEU A 24 -9.35 -20.53 3.35
CA LEU A 24 -9.47 -20.24 1.92
C LEU A 24 -10.18 -21.36 1.16
N SER A 25 -11.50 -21.26 0.98
CA SER A 25 -12.10 -21.98 -0.15
C SER A 25 -11.43 -21.47 -1.43
N GLU A 26 -11.16 -22.36 -2.39
CA GLU A 26 -10.51 -22.01 -3.66
C GLU A 26 -11.21 -20.83 -4.34
N VAL A 27 -12.54 -20.80 -4.25
CA VAL A 27 -13.40 -19.70 -4.71
C VAL A 27 -13.06 -18.37 -4.03
N ARG A 28 -12.88 -18.35 -2.70
CA ARG A 28 -12.52 -17.14 -1.95
C ARG A 28 -11.10 -16.68 -2.31
N GLN A 29 -10.15 -17.60 -2.42
CA GLN A 29 -8.78 -17.26 -2.80
C GLN A 29 -8.71 -16.70 -4.24
N ASN A 30 -9.47 -17.27 -5.16
CA ASN A 30 -9.55 -16.78 -6.54
C ASN A 30 -10.13 -15.37 -6.60
N ARG A 31 -11.20 -15.11 -5.85
CA ARG A 31 -11.77 -13.76 -5.72
C ARG A 31 -10.76 -12.76 -5.15
N LEU A 32 -10.04 -13.11 -4.08
CA LEU A 32 -9.01 -12.24 -3.52
C LEU A 32 -7.87 -11.96 -4.51
N ASN A 33 -7.51 -12.94 -5.34
CA ASN A 33 -6.51 -12.77 -6.38
C ASN A 33 -6.99 -11.81 -7.47
N GLU A 34 -8.25 -11.92 -7.90
CA GLU A 34 -8.86 -11.00 -8.85
C GLU A 34 -8.91 -9.57 -8.30
N GLU A 35 -9.39 -9.40 -7.07
CA GLU A 35 -9.44 -8.09 -6.39
C GLU A 35 -8.04 -7.46 -6.26
N LYS A 36 -7.02 -8.26 -5.93
CA LYS A 36 -5.62 -7.82 -5.89
C LYS A 36 -5.12 -7.36 -7.26
N ASN A 37 -5.42 -8.10 -8.32
CA ASN A 37 -5.02 -7.75 -9.68
C ASN A 37 -5.72 -6.48 -10.16
N ASN A 38 -7.03 -6.35 -9.91
CA ASN A 38 -7.78 -5.14 -10.22
C ASN A 38 -7.21 -3.92 -9.49
N SER A 39 -6.86 -4.08 -8.22
CA SER A 39 -6.23 -3.02 -7.42
C SER A 39 -4.87 -2.61 -8.00
N ARG A 40 -4.05 -3.57 -8.47
CA ARG A 40 -2.77 -3.27 -9.12
C ARG A 40 -2.95 -2.46 -10.41
N VAL A 41 -3.91 -2.85 -11.25
CA VAL A 41 -4.21 -2.13 -12.50
C VAL A 41 -4.71 -0.72 -12.20
N ALA A 42 -5.64 -0.58 -11.25
CA ALA A 42 -6.16 0.71 -10.84
C ALA A 42 -5.07 1.63 -10.29
N ASN A 43 -4.19 1.10 -9.42
CA ASN A 43 -3.06 1.85 -8.87
C ASN A 43 -2.09 2.32 -9.97
N GLU A 44 -1.75 1.46 -10.93
CA GLU A 44 -0.86 1.82 -12.03
C GLU A 44 -1.47 2.94 -12.91
N LEU A 45 -2.76 2.82 -13.25
CA LEU A 45 -3.47 3.85 -14.00
C LEU A 45 -3.50 5.17 -13.24
N TYR A 46 -3.76 5.12 -11.93
CA TYR A 46 -3.74 6.29 -11.06
C TYR A 46 -2.35 6.95 -11.03
N LEU A 47 -1.28 6.18 -10.80
CA LEU A 47 0.08 6.71 -10.77
C LEU A 47 0.51 7.30 -12.11
N ARG A 48 0.06 6.75 -13.25
CA ARG A 48 0.31 7.35 -14.58
C ARG A 48 -0.44 8.65 -14.79
N ALA A 49 -1.67 8.76 -14.28
CA ALA A 49 -2.47 9.98 -14.37
C ALA A 49 -1.95 11.09 -13.45
N HIS A 50 -1.22 10.73 -12.39
CA HIS A 50 -0.76 11.62 -11.33
C HIS A 50 0.77 11.66 -11.20
N PRO A 51 1.50 12.22 -12.19
CA PRO A 51 2.96 12.31 -12.16
C PRO A 51 3.49 13.09 -10.94
N GLU A 52 2.70 14.01 -10.38
CA GLU A 52 3.03 14.77 -9.18
C GLU A 52 3.35 13.88 -7.97
N ILE A 53 2.75 12.69 -7.90
CA ILE A 53 3.01 11.72 -6.82
C ILE A 53 4.46 11.25 -6.89
N ARG A 54 4.96 10.96 -8.09
CA ARG A 54 6.35 10.57 -8.30
C ARG A 54 7.30 11.67 -7.84
N ASP A 55 6.97 12.92 -8.14
CA ASP A 55 7.81 14.06 -7.79
C ASP A 55 7.90 14.30 -6.28
N ILE A 56 6.76 14.14 -5.60
CA ILE A 56 6.69 14.18 -4.15
C ILE A 56 7.50 13.02 -3.55
N CYS A 57 7.36 11.81 -4.08
CA CYS A 57 8.16 10.66 -3.63
C CYS A 57 9.67 10.90 -3.82
N ASP A 58 10.09 11.37 -4.99
CA ASP A 58 11.49 11.68 -5.29
C ASP A 58 12.04 12.76 -4.36
N TYR A 59 11.24 13.80 -4.08
CA TYR A 59 11.59 14.84 -3.11
C TYR A 59 11.81 14.26 -1.71
N VAL A 60 10.84 13.47 -1.21
CA VAL A 60 10.89 12.87 0.13
C VAL A 60 12.08 11.94 0.27
N VAL A 61 12.29 11.02 -0.68
CA VAL A 61 13.43 10.08 -0.64
C VAL A 61 14.74 10.83 -0.59
N ARG A 62 14.92 11.87 -1.41
CA ARG A 62 16.13 12.69 -1.39
C ARG A 62 16.31 13.46 -0.08
N ALA A 63 15.24 13.98 0.51
CA ALA A 63 15.29 14.68 1.79
C ALA A 63 15.70 13.73 2.93
N VAL A 64 15.15 12.51 2.95
CA VAL A 64 15.52 11.46 3.90
C VAL A 64 17.00 11.08 3.74
N LEU A 65 17.45 10.85 2.50
CA LEU A 65 18.84 10.49 2.22
C LEU A 65 19.83 11.61 2.55
N ALA A 66 19.47 12.87 2.29
CA ALA A 66 20.30 14.01 2.65
C ALA A 66 20.46 14.12 4.17
N ARG A 67 19.39 13.92 4.92
CA ARG A 67 19.42 13.98 6.39
C ARG A 67 20.20 12.81 7.00
N ARG A 68 20.09 11.60 6.43
CA ARG A 68 20.92 10.44 6.82
C ARG A 68 22.42 10.62 6.56
N ARG A 69 22.81 11.49 5.62
CA ARG A 69 24.22 11.79 5.33
C ARG A 69 24.80 12.86 6.24
N ALA A 70 23.96 13.73 6.81
CA ALA A 70 24.37 14.62 7.88
C ALA A 70 24.47 13.81 9.19
N GLU A 71 25.35 14.23 10.11
CA GLU A 71 25.53 13.55 11.41
C GLU A 71 24.23 13.47 12.24
N ASP A 72 23.19 14.25 11.88
CA ASP A 72 21.81 14.14 12.39
C ASP A 72 20.97 13.13 11.61
N THR A 73 21.25 11.84 11.79
CA THR A 73 20.33 10.79 11.31
C THR A 73 19.01 10.88 12.09
N PRO A 74 17.86 11.07 11.42
CA PRO A 74 16.59 11.09 12.14
C PRO A 74 16.31 9.69 12.72
N GLU A 75 16.18 9.60 14.04
CA GLU A 75 15.85 8.34 14.74
C GLU A 75 14.53 7.75 14.23
N ASP A 76 13.58 8.61 13.86
CA ASP A 76 12.32 8.21 13.23
C ASP A 76 12.11 8.88 11.86
N VAL A 77 12.21 8.04 10.83
CA VAL A 77 11.92 8.45 9.44
C VAL A 77 10.44 8.78 9.26
N GLN A 78 9.52 8.12 9.99
CA GLN A 78 8.09 8.33 9.82
C GLN A 78 7.69 9.73 10.24
N THR A 79 8.10 10.15 11.44
CA THR A 79 7.87 11.52 11.94
C THR A 79 8.48 12.57 11.00
N PHE A 80 9.68 12.33 10.48
CA PHE A 80 10.32 13.25 9.54
C PHE A 80 9.53 13.37 8.22
N VAL A 81 9.11 12.25 7.64
CA VAL A 81 8.32 12.23 6.41
C VAL A 81 6.94 12.86 6.63
N ALA A 82 6.30 12.59 7.77
CA ALA A 82 5.03 13.22 8.13
C ALA A 82 5.16 14.75 8.21
N GLY A 83 6.26 15.25 8.77
CA GLY A 83 6.59 16.67 8.78
C GLY A 83 6.76 17.26 7.38
N LEU A 84 7.47 16.56 6.49
CA LEU A 84 7.63 16.99 5.09
C LEU A 84 6.29 17.03 4.33
N LEU A 85 5.45 16.01 4.50
CA LEU A 85 4.18 15.91 3.79
C LEU A 85 3.12 16.87 4.33
N SER A 86 3.27 17.33 5.57
CA SER A 86 2.38 18.31 6.20
C SER A 86 2.83 19.76 5.97
N ASP A 87 3.99 19.99 5.32
CA ASP A 87 4.52 21.33 5.07
C ASP A 87 3.65 22.07 4.04
N PRO A 88 3.05 23.23 4.37
CA PRO A 88 2.29 24.03 3.41
C PRO A 88 3.15 24.52 2.23
N ALA A 89 4.49 24.60 2.40
CA ALA A 89 5.42 24.96 1.35
C ALA A 89 5.87 23.75 0.49
N LEU A 90 5.38 22.53 0.76
CA LEU A 90 5.80 21.31 0.05
C LEU A 90 5.74 21.47 -1.46
N ARG A 91 4.63 22.02 -1.98
CA ARG A 91 4.46 22.23 -3.42
C ARG A 91 5.58 23.08 -4.00
N THR A 92 5.87 24.22 -3.38
CA THR A 92 6.94 25.13 -3.80
C THR A 92 8.30 24.43 -3.75
N ASN A 93 8.57 23.67 -2.69
CA ASN A 93 9.84 22.95 -2.50
C ASN A 93 10.06 21.86 -3.56
N VAL A 94 9.00 21.11 -3.91
CA VAL A 94 9.01 20.09 -4.97
C VAL A 94 9.24 20.75 -6.34
N GLU A 95 8.51 21.83 -6.64
CA GLU A 95 8.64 22.56 -7.91
C GLU A 95 10.03 23.20 -8.10
N GLN A 96 10.59 23.81 -7.05
CA GLN A 96 11.93 24.40 -7.10
C GLN A 96 13.01 23.35 -7.40
N ARG A 97 12.91 22.18 -6.76
CA ARG A 97 13.90 21.11 -6.97
C ARG A 97 13.82 20.47 -8.35
N LYS A 98 12.62 20.33 -8.92
CA LYS A 98 12.46 19.88 -10.31
C LYS A 98 13.25 20.72 -11.31
N ARG A 99 13.34 22.04 -11.07
CA ARG A 99 14.06 22.97 -11.97
C ARG A 99 15.58 22.85 -11.87
N CYS A 100 16.08 22.21 -10.82
CA CYS A 100 17.52 22.08 -10.52
C CYS A 100 18.08 20.67 -10.76
N SER A 101 17.27 19.70 -11.19
CA SER A 101 17.72 18.34 -11.54
C SER A 101 17.82 18.15 -13.05
#